data_AF-A0A6I1D6E7-F1
#
_entry.id   AF-A0A6I1D6E7-F1
#
_cell.length_a   1.000
_cell.length_b   1.000
_cell.length_c   1.000
_cell.angle_alpha   90.00
_cell.angle_beta   90.00
_cell.angle_gamma   90.00
#
_symmetry.space_group_name_H-M   'P 1'
#
loop_
_entity.id
_entity.type
_entity.pdbx_description
1 polymer ?
#
loop_
_entity_poly.entity_id
_entity_poly.type
_entity_poly.pdbx_seq_one_letter_code
_entity_poly.pdbx_strand_id
1 'polypeptide(L)'
;MGKLVANIDDDVKARAAALYDSMGMSLSTAVNMFLRQSLVDNGLPFKPTRHTPDGYPVPPVHNAYMFERSEKGHVILPADWNDSEDDVYDQYAK
;
A
#
# COMPACT_ATOMS: atom_id res chain seq x y z
N MET A 1 29.41 7.26 15.89
CA MET A 1 28.74 6.47 14.83
C MET A 1 28.79 5.02 15.27
N GLY A 2 27.65 4.31 15.34
CA GLY A 2 27.61 2.90 15.75
C GLY A 2 28.09 1.98 14.62
N LYS A 3 28.69 0.84 14.97
CA LYS A 3 29.12 -0.19 14.01
C LYS A 3 28.17 -1.38 14.08
N LEU A 4 27.61 -1.77 12.94
CA LEU A 4 26.83 -3.00 12.78
C LEU A 4 27.68 -4.05 12.05
N VAL A 5 27.73 -5.26 12.59
CA VAL A 5 28.39 -6.42 11.98
C VAL A 5 27.36 -7.54 11.89
N ALA A 6 27.16 -8.07 10.69
CA ALA A 6 26.26 -9.19 10.43
C ALA A 6 27.01 -10.24 9.62
N ASN A 7 26.81 -11.51 9.97
CA ASN A 7 27.27 -12.64 9.17
C ASN A 7 26.22 -12.91 8.11
N ILE A 8 26.64 -12.95 6.85
CA ILE A 8 25.78 -13.18 5.71
C ILE A 8 26.58 -13.98 4.68
N ASP A 9 25.90 -14.84 3.92
CA ASP A 9 26.56 -15.57 2.85
C ASP A 9 27.03 -14.61 1.75
N ASP A 10 28.18 -14.92 1.15
CA ASP A 10 28.82 -14.03 0.15
C ASP A 10 27.94 -13.83 -1.09
N ASP A 11 27.21 -14.86 -1.51
CA ASP A 11 26.29 -14.79 -2.65
C ASP A 11 25.09 -13.89 -2.35
N VAL A 12 24.53 -13.98 -1.13
CA VAL A 12 23.40 -13.15 -0.68
C VAL A 12 23.86 -11.69 -0.60
N LYS A 13 25.05 -11.44 -0.05
CA LYS A 13 25.65 -10.10 0.01
C LYS A 13 25.80 -9.48 -1.37
N ALA A 14 26.37 -10.24 -2.31
CA ALA A 14 26.62 -9.76 -3.68
C ALA A 14 25.30 -9.43 -4.40
N ARG A 15 24.31 -10.33 -4.32
CA ARG A 15 22.98 -10.12 -4.93
C ARG A 15 22.25 -8.95 -4.31
N ALA A 16 22.24 -8.83 -2.99
CA ALA A 16 21.62 -7.71 -2.29
C ALA A 16 22.29 -6.37 -2.65
N ALA A 17 23.63 -6.33 -2.67
CA ALA A 17 24.36 -5.12 -3.04
C ALA A 17 24.02 -4.66 -4.46
N ALA A 18 24.01 -5.57 -5.45
CA ALA A 18 23.65 -5.25 -6.82
C ALA A 18 22.19 -4.78 -6.95
N LEU A 19 21.26 -5.41 -6.21
CA LEU A 19 19.85 -5.01 -6.18
C LEU A 19 19.68 -3.59 -5.65
N TYR A 20 20.25 -3.28 -4.48
CA TYR A 20 20.15 -1.94 -3.90
C TYR A 20 20.85 -0.88 -4.75
N ASP A 21 21.99 -1.21 -5.36
CA ASP A 21 22.70 -0.31 -6.27
C ASP A 21 21.87 0.04 -7.51
N SER A 22 21.15 -0.95 -8.08
CA SER A 22 20.20 -0.71 -9.17
C SER A 22 19.02 0.20 -8.79
N MET A 23 18.72 0.32 -7.48
CA MET A 23 17.74 1.26 -6.94
C MET A 23 18.37 2.59 -6.51
N GLY A 24 19.67 2.78 -6.74
CA GLY A 24 20.41 4.01 -6.42
C GLY A 24 20.78 4.15 -4.94
N MET A 25 20.92 3.05 -4.20
CA MET A 25 21.31 3.09 -2.79
C MET A 25 22.35 2.03 -2.41
N SER A 26 23.23 2.36 -1.47
CA SER A 26 24.18 1.38 -0.93
C SER A 26 23.49 0.37 -0.01
N LEU A 27 24.06 -0.83 0.12
CA LEU A 27 23.61 -1.85 1.07
C LEU A 27 23.58 -1.30 2.52
N SER A 28 24.57 -0.49 2.91
CA SER A 28 24.62 0.13 4.24
C SER A 28 23.50 1.16 4.45
N THR A 29 23.12 1.90 3.40
CA THR A 29 21.99 2.82 3.43
C THR A 29 20.67 2.06 3.65
N ALA A 30 20.48 0.95 2.91
CA ALA A 30 19.30 0.10 3.04
C ALA A 30 19.16 -0.49 4.46
N VAL A 31 20.24 -1.04 5.02
CA VAL A 31 20.24 -1.59 6.39
C VAL A 31 19.91 -0.51 7.43
N ASN A 32 20.48 0.69 7.29
CA ASN A 32 20.15 1.81 8.18
C ASN A 32 18.68 2.24 8.08
N MET A 33 18.11 2.23 6.86
CA MET A 33 16.70 2.54 6.64
C MET A 33 15.80 1.48 7.32
N PHE A 34 16.14 0.20 7.22
CA PHE A 34 15.39 -0.89 7.86
C PHE A 34 15.33 -0.73 9.38
N LEU A 35 16.46 -0.41 10.01
CA LEU A 35 16.50 -0.17 11.46
C LEU A 35 15.63 1.01 11.86
N ARG A 36 15.63 2.10 11.09
CA ARG A 36 14.77 3.26 11.35
C ARG A 36 13.29 2.92 11.19
N GLN A 37 12.93 2.19 10.13
CA GLN A 37 11.56 1.78 9.90
C GLN A 37 11.04 0.87 11.03
N SER A 38 11.87 -0.07 11.50
CA SER A 38 11.52 -0.91 12.65
C SER A 38 11.22 -0.11 13.93
N LEU A 39 11.94 0.99 14.15
CA LEU A 39 11.68 1.87 15.30
C LEU A 39 10.39 2.67 15.13
N VAL A 40 10.07 3.09 13.91
CA VAL A 40 8.82 3.83 13.59
C VAL A 40 7.60 2.92 13.77
N ASP A 41 7.65 1.71 13.24
CA ASP A 41 6.51 0.77 13.26
C ASP A 41 6.43 -0.04 14.56
N ASN A 42 7.43 0.09 15.44
CA ASN A 42 7.61 -0.74 16.62
C ASN A 42 7.51 -2.25 16.27
N GLY A 43 8.20 -2.64 15.19
CA GLY A 43 8.02 -3.95 14.57
C GLY A 43 9.06 -4.28 13.49
N LEU A 44 8.77 -5.30 12.68
CA LEU A 44 9.61 -5.64 11.53
C LEU A 44 9.34 -4.67 10.37
N PRO A 45 10.35 -4.33 9.55
CA PRO A 45 10.21 -3.36 8.47
C PRO A 45 9.41 -3.92 7.27
N PHE A 46 8.93 -5.15 7.39
CA PHE A 46 8.00 -5.82 6.51
C PHE A 46 7.19 -6.83 7.33
N LYS A 47 5.98 -7.16 6.87
CA LYS A 47 5.13 -8.18 7.50
C LYS A 47 5.63 -9.57 7.11
N PRO A 48 6.05 -10.43 8.06
CA PRO A 48 6.44 -11.80 7.73
C PRO A 48 5.23 -12.57 7.19
N THR A 49 5.37 -13.12 5.98
CA THR A 49 4.34 -13.96 5.37
C THR A 49 4.96 -15.29 4.96
N ARG A 50 4.24 -16.39 5.16
CA ARG A 50 4.63 -17.72 4.64
C ARG A 50 4.27 -17.92 3.15
N HIS A 51 3.67 -16.90 2.51
CA HIS A 51 3.17 -16.97 1.14
C HIS A 51 4.32 -16.90 0.12
N THR A 52 4.32 -17.86 -0.79
CA THR A 52 4.93 -17.81 -2.13
C THR A 52 4.35 -16.63 -2.93
N PRO A 53 5.10 -16.08 -3.91
CA PRO A 53 4.70 -14.95 -4.74
C PRO A 53 3.61 -15.36 -5.75
N ASP A 54 2.43 -15.67 -5.23
CA ASP A 54 1.24 -16.01 -6.01
C ASP A 54 0.14 -15.04 -5.59
N GLY A 55 0.35 -13.77 -5.94
CA GLY A 55 -0.66 -12.73 -5.80
C GLY A 55 -0.57 -11.97 -4.48
N TYR A 56 -0.51 -10.65 -4.62
CA TYR A 56 -0.78 -9.66 -3.57
C TYR A 56 -1.87 -10.15 -2.61
N PRO A 57 -1.80 -9.81 -1.30
CA PRO A 57 -3.02 -9.84 -0.50
C PRO A 57 -3.96 -8.86 -1.19
N VAL A 58 -4.91 -9.39 -1.96
CA VAL A 58 -6.03 -8.63 -2.46
C VAL A 58 -6.69 -8.14 -1.17
N PRO A 59 -6.66 -6.82 -0.84
CA PRO A 59 -7.49 -6.35 0.25
C PRO A 59 -8.89 -6.89 -0.06
N PRO A 60 -9.59 -7.52 0.91
CA PRO A 60 -10.91 -8.08 0.65
C PRO A 60 -11.67 -7.00 -0.09
N VAL A 61 -12.03 -7.30 -1.35
CA VAL A 61 -12.59 -6.33 -2.27
C VAL A 61 -13.53 -5.48 -1.45
N HIS A 62 -13.18 -4.22 -1.21
CA HIS A 62 -14.22 -3.28 -0.87
C HIS A 62 -15.11 -3.41 -2.08
N ASN A 63 -16.25 -4.06 -1.89
CA ASN A 63 -17.36 -4.04 -2.81
C ASN A 63 -17.63 -2.55 -2.96
N ALA A 64 -16.97 -1.93 -3.95
CA ALA A 64 -17.21 -0.55 -4.30
C ALA A 64 -18.71 -0.44 -4.40
N TYR A 65 -19.29 0.43 -3.56
CA TYR A 65 -20.72 0.48 -3.40
C TYR A 65 -21.34 0.68 -4.78
N MET A 66 -22.03 -0.35 -5.28
CA MET A 66 -22.65 -0.33 -6.59
C MET A 66 -23.93 0.47 -6.43
N PHE A 67 -23.90 1.72 -6.88
CA PHE A 67 -25.10 2.55 -6.85
C PHE A 67 -26.22 1.91 -7.68
N GLU A 68 -27.43 1.91 -7.13
CA GLU A 68 -28.62 1.57 -7.90
C GLU A 68 -28.81 2.60 -9.02
N ARG A 69 -29.45 2.19 -10.11
CA ARG A 69 -29.77 3.08 -11.23
C ARG A 69 -31.27 3.15 -11.44
N SER A 70 -31.77 4.36 -11.65
CA SER A 70 -33.14 4.59 -12.12
C SER A 70 -33.35 3.95 -13.51
N GLU A 71 -34.60 3.73 -13.92
CA GLU A 71 -34.97 3.24 -15.26
C GLU A 71 -34.39 4.11 -16.40
N LYS A 72 -34.09 5.38 -16.11
CA LYS A 72 -33.46 6.34 -17.04
C LYS A 72 -31.92 6.30 -17.01
N GLY A 73 -31.33 5.41 -16.23
CA GLY A 73 -29.88 5.21 -16.11
C GLY A 73 -29.16 6.09 -15.08
N HIS A 74 -29.89 6.98 -14.39
CA HIS A 74 -29.32 7.89 -13.38
C HIS A 74 -28.93 7.12 -12.11
N VAL A 75 -27.78 7.50 -11.54
CA VAL A 75 -27.26 6.96 -10.28
C VAL A 75 -28.18 7.41 -9.14
N ILE A 76 -28.63 6.45 -8.31
CA ILE A 76 -29.40 6.71 -7.09
C ILE A 76 -28.44 6.60 -5.91
N LEU A 77 -28.26 7.70 -5.19
CA LEU A 77 -27.46 7.74 -3.97
C LEU A 77 -28.24 7.14 -2.79
N PRO A 78 -27.57 6.48 -1.84
CA PRO A 78 -28.19 6.02 -0.61
C PRO A 78 -28.81 7.16 0.18
N ALA A 79 -29.92 6.90 0.88
CA ALA A 79 -30.63 7.92 1.65
C ALA A 79 -29.79 8.53 2.78
N ASP A 80 -28.81 7.79 3.30
CA ASP A 80 -27.85 8.26 4.31
C ASP A 80 -26.75 9.16 3.74
N TRP A 81 -26.65 9.27 2.40
CA TRP A 81 -25.72 10.15 1.69
C TRP A 81 -26.42 11.35 1.06
N ASN A 82 -27.76 11.42 1.14
CA ASN A 82 -28.55 12.55 0.68
C ASN A 82 -28.31 13.73 1.63
N ASP A 83 -27.40 14.63 1.26
CA ASP A 83 -27.22 15.89 1.99
C ASP A 83 -28.27 16.90 1.51
N SER A 84 -28.67 17.81 2.40
CA SER A 84 -29.58 18.92 2.12
C SER A 84 -29.14 19.83 0.95
N GLU A 85 -27.91 19.70 0.47
CA GLU A 85 -27.37 20.42 -0.68
C GLU A 85 -27.54 19.67 -2.03
N ASP A 86 -28.02 18.42 -2.04
CA ASP A 86 -28.17 17.64 -3.27
C ASP A 86 -29.27 18.21 -4.20
N ASP A 87 -30.36 18.74 -3.63
CA ASP A 87 -31.46 19.42 -4.36
C ASP A 87 -30.96 20.65 -5.15
N VAL A 88 -29.80 21.21 -4.81
CA VAL A 88 -29.20 22.38 -5.49
C VAL A 88 -28.71 22.01 -6.90
N TYR A 89 -28.38 20.73 -7.12
CA TYR A 89 -27.85 20.25 -8.39
C TYR A 89 -28.90 19.60 -9.30
N ASP A 90 -30.09 19.31 -8.79
CA ASP A 90 -31.22 18.75 -9.56
C ASP A 90 -31.59 19.62 -10.77
N GLN A 91 -31.38 20.94 -10.68
CA GLN A 91 -31.61 21.87 -11.78
C GLN A 91 -30.72 21.62 -13.02
N TYR A 92 -29.62 20.90 -12.87
CA TYR A 92 -28.68 20.56 -13.95
C TYR A 92 -28.94 19.18 -14.58
N ALA A 93 -29.87 18.38 -14.03
CA ALA A 93 -30.16 17.01 -14.45
C ALA A 93 -31.28 16.90 -15.53
N LYS A 94 -31.42 17.90 -16.41
CA LYS A 94 -32.40 17.88 -17.52
C LYS A 94 -31.98 16.99 -18.69
#